data_AF-A0A9D7RRM6-F1
#
_entry.id   AF-A0A9D7RRM6-F1
#
_cell.length_a   1.000
_cell.length_b   1.000
_cell.length_c   1.000
_cell.angle_alpha   90.00
_cell.angle_beta   90.00
_cell.angle_gamma   90.00
#
_symmetry.space_group_name_H-M   'P 1'
#
loop_
_entity.id
_entity.type
_entity.pdbx_description
1 polymer ?
#
loop_
_entity_poly.entity_id
_entity_poly.type
_entity_poly.pdbx_seq_one_letter_code
_entity_poly.pdbx_strand_id
1 'polypeptide(L)'
;MSYCGEPLKRHHLDFIFSKNPAVKVLNTYGPTEGTLFCTWQELSVYDYTPYRGATASIGKAIPGWTLSLEPKSDSELLDIVIYGEYIGKGYLSSVDASGFMVKVIAGVEQGTFVTGDLAELTAGNLYFQGRKDRQVKRNGYRVELGEVDFWITDFLKVASATVLIKAGLVAFIETSETISEVELRNWLSGSWKLTRCQPNSLGCLLSRGMTI
;
A
#
# COMPACT_ATOMS: atom_id res chain seq x y z
N MET A 1 -14.01 3.08 -15.62
CA MET A 1 -13.91 3.39 -14.18
C MET A 1 -12.59 2.87 -13.68
N SER A 2 -11.81 3.69 -12.96
CA SER A 2 -10.51 3.29 -12.41
C SER A 2 -10.63 2.91 -10.93
N TYR A 3 -9.84 1.91 -10.53
CA TYR A 3 -9.69 1.46 -9.16
C TYR A 3 -8.21 1.39 -8.83
N CYS A 4 -7.82 1.87 -7.65
CA CYS A 4 -6.45 1.86 -7.15
C CYS A 4 -6.49 1.67 -5.63
N GLY A 5 -5.34 1.39 -5.04
CA GLY A 5 -5.20 1.35 -3.59
C GLY A 5 -5.16 -0.07 -3.09
N GLU A 6 -6.24 -0.84 -3.22
CA GLU A 6 -6.34 -2.21 -2.72
C GLU A 6 -6.53 -3.22 -3.86
N PRO A 7 -6.17 -4.50 -3.64
CA PRO A 7 -6.31 -5.50 -4.69
C PRO A 7 -7.74 -5.67 -5.18
N LEU A 8 -7.96 -5.49 -6.48
CA LEU A 8 -9.26 -5.64 -7.11
C LEU A 8 -9.60 -7.13 -7.25
N LYS A 9 -10.62 -7.60 -6.52
CA LYS A 9 -11.00 -9.01 -6.49
C LYS A 9 -12.07 -9.33 -7.52
N ARG A 10 -12.13 -10.60 -7.94
CA ARG A 10 -13.13 -11.09 -8.89
C ARG A 10 -14.57 -10.72 -8.54
N HIS A 11 -14.99 -10.85 -7.29
CA HIS A 11 -16.36 -10.52 -6.89
C HIS A 11 -16.69 -9.02 -7.02
N HIS A 12 -15.70 -8.13 -6.95
CA HIS A 12 -15.90 -6.72 -7.26
C HIS A 12 -16.25 -6.54 -8.75
N LEU A 13 -15.48 -7.22 -9.63
CA LEU A 13 -15.70 -7.20 -11.08
C LEU A 13 -17.03 -7.83 -11.47
N ASP A 14 -17.36 -9.00 -10.90
CA ASP A 14 -18.66 -9.66 -11.12
C ASP A 14 -19.83 -8.72 -10.77
N PHE A 15 -19.73 -8.02 -9.63
CA PHE A 15 -20.74 -7.03 -9.25
C PHE A 15 -20.81 -5.88 -10.26
N ILE A 16 -19.68 -5.27 -10.63
CA ILE A 16 -19.64 -4.14 -11.57
C ILE A 16 -20.25 -4.52 -12.92
N PHE A 17 -19.83 -5.64 -13.51
CA PHE A 17 -20.32 -6.07 -14.82
C PHE A 17 -21.76 -6.57 -14.79
N SER A 18 -22.25 -7.09 -13.65
CA SER A 18 -23.67 -7.41 -13.48
C SER A 18 -24.57 -6.16 -13.56
N LYS A 19 -24.05 -4.98 -13.22
CA LYS A 19 -24.78 -3.71 -13.28
C LYS A 19 -24.62 -3.01 -14.63
N ASN A 20 -23.44 -3.10 -15.24
CA ASN A 20 -23.19 -2.55 -16.56
C ASN A 20 -22.12 -3.38 -17.29
N PRO A 21 -22.51 -4.31 -18.19
CA PRO A 21 -21.55 -5.13 -18.94
C PRO A 21 -20.68 -4.34 -19.93
N ALA A 22 -21.10 -3.14 -20.33
CA ALA A 22 -20.39 -2.31 -21.30
C ALA A 22 -19.33 -1.40 -20.65
N VAL A 23 -19.26 -1.34 -19.31
CA VAL A 23 -18.26 -0.52 -18.63
C VAL A 23 -16.87 -1.11 -18.82
N LYS A 24 -15.86 -0.25 -19.01
CA LYS A 24 -14.45 -0.63 -18.92
C LYS A 24 -13.94 -0.37 -17.51
N VAL A 25 -13.28 -1.35 -16.91
CA VAL A 25 -12.65 -1.23 -15.59
C VAL A 25 -11.14 -1.10 -15.79
N LEU A 26 -10.52 -0.13 -15.14
CA LEU A 26 -9.07 0.03 -15.11
C LEU A 26 -8.59 -0.33 -13.71
N ASN A 27 -7.90 -1.47 -13.56
CA ASN A 27 -7.16 -1.75 -12.34
C ASN A 27 -5.82 -1.03 -12.43
N THR A 28 -5.54 -0.12 -11.50
CA THR A 28 -4.35 0.72 -11.52
C THR A 28 -3.55 0.50 -10.25
N TYR A 29 -2.23 0.67 -10.35
CA TYR A 29 -1.33 0.54 -9.22
C TYR A 29 -0.24 1.60 -9.27
N GLY A 30 0.03 2.18 -8.12
CA GLY A 30 1.24 2.90 -7.80
C GLY A 30 1.20 3.45 -6.37
N PRO A 31 2.38 3.70 -5.79
CA PRO A 31 2.51 4.36 -4.49
C PRO A 31 2.34 5.88 -4.63
N THR A 32 2.14 6.59 -3.51
CA THR A 32 2.07 8.06 -3.48
C THR A 32 3.35 8.69 -4.03
N GLU A 33 4.48 8.06 -3.71
CA GLU A 33 5.84 8.40 -4.11
C GLU A 33 6.05 8.32 -5.62
N GLY A 34 5.18 7.59 -6.33
CA GLY A 34 5.12 7.48 -7.78
C GLY A 34 3.95 8.22 -8.43
N THR A 35 3.44 9.28 -7.80
CA THR A 35 2.39 10.15 -8.36
C THR A 35 1.15 9.40 -8.86
N LEU A 36 0.31 8.96 -7.93
CA LEU A 36 -1.00 8.32 -8.15
C LEU A 36 -0.95 6.86 -8.61
N PHE A 37 -0.57 6.60 -9.86
CA PHE A 37 -0.39 5.25 -10.39
C PHE A 37 0.63 5.23 -11.53
N CYS A 38 1.39 4.15 -11.63
CA CYS A 38 2.41 3.93 -12.65
C CYS A 38 2.10 2.74 -13.57
N THR A 39 1.03 2.00 -13.27
CA THR A 39 0.57 0.86 -14.07
C THR A 39 -0.94 0.83 -14.22
N TRP A 40 -1.40 0.13 -15.24
CA TRP A 40 -2.82 -0.15 -15.45
C TRP A 40 -3.07 -1.46 -16.20
N GLN A 41 -4.21 -2.07 -15.90
CA GLN A 41 -4.82 -3.17 -16.64
C GLN A 41 -6.26 -2.78 -16.99
N GLU A 42 -6.59 -2.78 -18.29
CA GLU A 42 -7.97 -2.68 -18.75
C GLU A 42 -8.66 -4.04 -18.64
N LEU A 43 -9.88 -4.03 -18.11
CA LEU A 43 -10.71 -5.19 -17.86
C LEU A 43 -12.10 -4.95 -18.44
N SER A 44 -12.60 -5.95 -19.15
CA SER A 44 -13.96 -6.03 -19.70
C SER A 44 -14.68 -7.26 -19.18
N VAL A 45 -15.98 -7.39 -19.47
CA VAL A 45 -16.76 -8.58 -19.07
C VAL A 45 -16.26 -9.88 -19.71
N TYR A 46 -15.39 -9.82 -20.73
CA TYR A 46 -14.94 -10.99 -21.49
C TYR A 46 -13.54 -11.52 -21.10
N ASP A 47 -12.72 -10.70 -20.43
CA ASP A 47 -11.28 -11.01 -20.25
C ASP A 47 -10.87 -11.21 -18.77
N TYR A 48 -11.81 -11.06 -17.84
CA TYR A 48 -11.52 -11.13 -16.40
C TYR A 48 -11.73 -12.51 -15.74
N THR A 49 -12.11 -13.51 -16.54
CA THR A 49 -12.36 -14.88 -16.10
C THR A 49 -11.14 -15.68 -15.65
N PRO A 50 -9.90 -15.45 -16.15
CA PRO A 50 -8.69 -16.13 -15.67
C PRO A 50 -8.38 -15.88 -14.19
N TYR A 51 -8.94 -14.83 -13.58
CA TYR A 51 -8.66 -14.42 -12.20
C TYR A 51 -9.40 -15.24 -11.14
N ARG A 52 -9.60 -16.55 -11.36
CA ARG A 52 -10.29 -17.43 -10.40
C ARG A 52 -9.41 -17.70 -9.18
N GLY A 53 -9.66 -16.93 -8.11
CA GLY A 53 -9.01 -17.09 -6.80
C GLY A 53 -7.95 -16.03 -6.48
N ALA A 54 -7.52 -15.26 -7.49
CA ALA A 54 -6.49 -14.23 -7.39
C ALA A 54 -7.07 -12.82 -7.52
N THR A 55 -6.24 -11.83 -7.18
CA THR A 55 -6.49 -10.41 -7.43
C THR A 55 -6.26 -10.12 -8.91
N ALA A 56 -6.88 -9.07 -9.46
CA ALA A 56 -6.64 -8.66 -10.83
C ALA A 56 -5.18 -8.21 -11.00
N SER A 57 -4.60 -8.52 -12.16
CA SER A 57 -3.27 -8.03 -12.55
C SER A 57 -3.19 -6.51 -12.36
N ILE A 58 -2.08 -6.03 -11.80
CA ILE A 58 -1.78 -4.59 -11.74
C ILE A 58 -1.36 -4.05 -13.12
N GLY A 59 -1.20 -4.94 -14.10
CA GLY A 59 -1.02 -4.60 -15.49
C GLY A 59 0.41 -4.21 -15.84
N LYS A 60 0.55 -3.34 -16.83
CA LYS A 60 1.85 -2.92 -17.36
C LYS A 60 2.11 -1.46 -17.02
N ALA A 61 3.38 -1.07 -17.05
CA ALA A 61 3.79 0.32 -16.93
C ALA A 61 3.03 1.20 -17.94
N ILE A 62 2.52 2.34 -17.48
CA ILE A 62 1.97 3.36 -18.38
C ILE A 62 3.11 4.08 -19.12
N PRO A 63 2.87 4.69 -20.29
CA PRO A 63 3.91 5.42 -21.01
C PRO A 63 4.62 6.44 -20.11
N GLY A 64 5.95 6.47 -20.15
CA GLY A 64 6.79 7.32 -19.30
C GLY A 64 7.21 6.69 -17.97
N TRP A 65 6.69 5.52 -17.61
CA TRP A 65 7.12 4.75 -16.46
C TRP A 65 7.89 3.50 -16.86
N THR A 66 8.83 3.09 -16.01
CA THR A 66 9.46 1.77 -16.10
C THR A 66 9.26 1.03 -14.79
N LEU A 67 8.89 -0.26 -14.89
CA LEU A 67 8.87 -1.19 -13.76
C LEU A 67 10.04 -2.15 -13.91
N SER A 68 10.84 -2.27 -12.85
CA SER A 68 11.79 -3.38 -12.69
C SER A 68 11.20 -4.37 -11.69
N LEU A 69 11.34 -5.65 -12.02
CA LEU A 69 10.99 -6.77 -11.16
C LEU A 69 12.30 -7.40 -10.70
N GLU A 70 12.69 -7.12 -9.47
CA GLU A 70 13.98 -7.54 -8.93
C GLU A 70 13.82 -8.90 -8.21
N PRO A 71 14.53 -9.97 -8.63
CA PRO A 71 14.44 -11.27 -7.98
C PRO A 71 14.91 -11.22 -6.53
N LYS A 72 14.27 -12.02 -5.67
CA LYS A 72 14.72 -12.24 -4.30
C LYS A 72 15.42 -13.59 -4.20
N SER A 73 16.55 -13.65 -3.51
CA SER A 73 17.42 -14.83 -3.44
C SER A 73 16.70 -16.12 -3.01
N ASP A 74 15.63 -16.00 -2.21
CA ASP A 74 14.90 -17.13 -1.61
C ASP A 74 13.38 -17.07 -1.86
N SER A 75 12.93 -16.47 -2.97
CA SER A 75 11.50 -16.40 -3.29
C SER A 75 11.23 -16.35 -4.79
N GLU A 76 10.15 -16.99 -5.22
CA GLU A 76 9.59 -16.80 -6.56
C GLU A 76 8.93 -15.42 -6.73
N LEU A 77 8.71 -14.69 -5.63
CA LEU A 77 8.20 -13.33 -5.64
C LEU A 77 9.29 -12.33 -6.00
N LEU A 78 8.88 -11.30 -6.75
CA LEU A 78 9.73 -10.25 -7.28
C LEU A 78 9.45 -8.93 -6.56
N ASP A 79 10.50 -8.22 -6.18
CA ASP A 79 10.39 -6.86 -5.66
C ASP A 79 9.99 -5.90 -6.78
N ILE A 80 8.97 -5.08 -6.55
CA ILE A 80 8.57 -4.05 -7.52
C ILE A 80 9.39 -2.78 -7.25
N VAL A 81 10.15 -2.36 -8.25
CA VAL A 81 10.86 -1.06 -8.25
C VAL A 81 10.33 -0.23 -9.41
N ILE A 82 9.99 1.02 -9.14
CA ILE A 82 9.43 1.94 -10.13
C ILE A 82 10.45 3.03 -10.47
N TYR A 83 10.46 3.41 -11.75
CA TYR A 83 11.35 4.41 -12.31
C TYR A 83 10.55 5.38 -13.16
N GLY A 84 10.92 6.66 -13.10
CA GLY A 84 10.32 7.67 -13.96
C GLY A 84 10.63 9.08 -13.48
N GLU A 85 10.34 10.05 -14.34
CA GLU A 85 10.51 11.48 -14.04
C GLU A 85 9.52 11.97 -12.97
N TYR A 86 8.44 11.21 -12.74
CA TYR A 86 7.36 11.55 -11.81
C TYR A 86 7.54 10.96 -10.40
N ILE A 87 8.72 10.42 -10.09
CA ILE A 87 9.07 10.00 -8.74
C ILE A 87 9.23 11.24 -7.86
N GLY A 88 8.64 11.19 -6.66
CA GLY A 88 8.76 12.26 -5.67
C GLY A 88 10.21 12.53 -5.28
N LYS A 89 10.49 13.72 -4.76
CA LYS A 89 11.85 14.15 -4.37
C LYS A 89 12.29 13.62 -2.99
N GLY A 90 11.49 12.77 -2.37
CA GLY A 90 11.63 12.36 -0.97
C GLY A 90 10.49 12.85 -0.08
N TYR A 91 10.58 12.55 1.21
CA TYR A 91 9.62 12.98 2.22
C TYR A 91 10.04 14.32 2.84
N LEU A 92 9.07 15.21 3.07
CA LEU A 92 9.32 16.51 3.68
C LEU A 92 9.88 16.33 5.10
N SER A 93 11.02 16.96 5.38
CA SER A 93 11.66 16.99 6.71
C SER A 93 12.06 15.62 7.30
N SER A 94 12.06 14.56 6.49
CA SER A 94 12.56 13.25 6.91
C SER A 94 14.02 13.07 6.51
N VAL A 95 14.80 12.43 7.39
CA VAL A 95 16.13 11.90 7.05
C VAL A 95 16.04 10.51 6.41
N ASP A 96 14.90 9.83 6.55
CA ASP A 96 14.67 8.53 5.95
C ASP A 96 14.17 8.71 4.51
N ALA A 97 15.11 8.75 3.57
CA ALA A 97 14.86 8.70 2.13
C ALA A 97 15.17 7.31 1.56
N SER A 98 15.20 6.25 2.38
CA SER A 98 15.70 4.92 1.99
C SER A 98 15.00 4.31 0.78
N GLY A 99 13.73 4.66 0.55
CA GLY A 99 12.98 4.22 -0.62
C GLY A 99 13.32 4.99 -1.91
N PHE A 100 13.84 6.22 -1.81
CA PHE A 100 14.12 7.10 -2.95
C PHE A 100 15.59 7.01 -3.36
N MET A 101 15.83 6.71 -4.62
CA MET A 101 17.16 6.67 -5.23
C MET A 101 17.15 7.41 -6.56
N VAL A 102 18.34 7.68 -7.08
CA VAL A 102 18.55 8.13 -8.46
C VAL A 102 19.36 7.06 -9.17
N LYS A 103 18.92 6.60 -10.34
CA LYS A 103 19.68 5.72 -11.22
C LYS A 103 19.81 6.34 -12.60
N VAL A 104 20.95 6.09 -13.25
CA VAL A 104 21.17 6.48 -14.65
C VAL A 104 20.75 5.32 -15.54
N ILE A 105 19.73 5.54 -16.38
CA ILE A 105 19.24 4.56 -17.36
C ILE A 105 19.43 5.17 -18.75
N ALA A 106 20.17 4.47 -19.62
CA ALA A 106 20.50 4.93 -20.97
C ALA A 106 21.09 6.37 -21.03
N GLY A 107 21.87 6.75 -20.02
CA GLY A 107 22.50 8.07 -19.94
C GLY A 107 21.63 9.19 -19.36
N VAL A 108 20.41 8.88 -18.92
CA VAL A 108 19.49 9.85 -18.29
C VAL A 108 19.30 9.50 -16.82
N GLU A 109 19.47 10.48 -15.93
CA GLU A 109 19.13 10.33 -14.51
C GLU A 109 17.60 10.22 -14.35
N GLN A 110 17.17 9.16 -13.69
CA GLN A 110 15.77 8.91 -13.39
C GLN A 110 15.60 8.66 -11.89
N GLY A 111 14.55 9.26 -11.34
CA GLY A 111 14.10 8.92 -10.00
C GLY A 111 13.71 7.45 -9.95
N THR A 112 14.08 6.81 -8.86
CA THR A 112 13.82 5.40 -8.58
C THR A 112 13.15 5.30 -7.21
N PHE A 113 12.11 4.48 -7.10
CA PHE A 113 11.49 4.20 -5.82
C PHE A 113 11.30 2.69 -5.58
N VAL A 114 11.86 2.21 -4.47
CA VAL A 114 11.68 0.83 -3.99
C VAL A 114 10.37 0.77 -3.22
N THR A 115 9.38 0.11 -3.81
CA THR A 115 7.98 0.23 -3.34
C THR A 115 7.73 -0.51 -2.02
N GLY A 116 8.49 -1.56 -1.74
CA GLY A 116 8.20 -2.53 -0.68
C GLY A 116 7.15 -3.58 -1.06
N ASP A 117 6.56 -3.46 -2.25
CA ASP A 117 5.55 -4.36 -2.79
C ASP A 117 6.19 -5.55 -3.50
N LEU A 118 5.60 -6.72 -3.32
CA LEU A 118 5.99 -7.99 -3.93
C LEU A 118 4.99 -8.38 -5.01
N ALA A 119 5.49 -8.94 -6.11
CA ALA A 119 4.66 -9.44 -7.19
C ALA A 119 5.06 -10.82 -7.70
N GLU A 120 4.10 -11.48 -8.35
CA GLU A 120 4.29 -12.68 -9.15
C GLU A 120 4.05 -12.34 -10.63
N LEU A 121 4.91 -12.83 -11.51
CA LEU A 121 4.75 -12.69 -12.95
C LEU A 121 4.28 -14.02 -13.55
N THR A 122 3.01 -14.11 -13.92
CA THR A 122 2.39 -15.35 -14.40
C THR A 122 1.81 -15.13 -15.79
N ALA A 123 2.31 -15.88 -16.78
CA ALA A 123 1.87 -15.77 -18.19
C ALA A 123 1.88 -14.31 -18.71
N GLY A 124 2.90 -13.52 -18.33
CA GLY A 124 3.05 -12.13 -18.75
C GLY A 124 2.15 -11.11 -18.04
N ASN A 125 1.40 -11.54 -17.02
CA ASN A 125 0.58 -10.68 -16.16
C ASN A 125 1.24 -10.51 -14.78
N LEU A 126 1.18 -9.31 -14.23
CA LEU A 126 1.83 -8.95 -12.97
C LEU A 126 0.80 -8.91 -11.84
N TYR A 127 0.95 -9.77 -10.84
CA TYR A 127 0.01 -9.88 -9.72
C TYR A 127 0.67 -9.40 -8.44
N PHE A 128 0.01 -8.47 -7.74
CA PHE A 128 0.46 -8.03 -6.42
C PHE A 128 0.22 -9.13 -5.38
N GLN A 129 1.27 -9.50 -4.64
CA GLN A 129 1.28 -10.60 -3.67
C GLN A 129 1.44 -10.14 -2.22
N GLY A 130 1.58 -8.84 -1.99
CA GLY A 130 1.69 -8.27 -0.65
C GLY A 130 2.89 -7.36 -0.50
N ARG A 131 3.25 -7.08 0.75
CA ARG A 131 4.41 -6.26 1.10
C ARG A 131 5.44 -7.07 1.86
N LYS A 132 6.70 -6.70 1.70
CA LYS A 132 7.80 -7.27 2.49
C LYS A 132 7.97 -6.62 3.87
N ASP A 133 7.38 -5.44 4.04
CA ASP A 133 7.39 -4.68 5.29
C ASP A 133 6.05 -4.81 6.03
N ARG A 134 5.90 -4.07 7.13
CA ARG A 134 4.72 -4.07 8.01
C ARG A 134 3.69 -3.00 7.62
N GLN A 135 3.74 -2.46 6.41
CA GLN A 135 2.72 -1.54 5.93
C GLN A 135 1.50 -2.32 5.43
N VAL A 136 0.30 -1.81 5.70
CA VAL A 136 -0.95 -2.41 5.23
C VAL A 136 -1.86 -1.38 4.59
N LYS A 137 -2.82 -1.87 3.81
CA LYS A 137 -3.96 -1.08 3.37
C LYS A 137 -5.26 -1.61 3.95
N ARG A 138 -6.08 -0.70 4.45
CA ARG A 138 -7.42 -1.00 4.97
C ARG A 138 -8.37 0.09 4.53
N ASN A 139 -9.43 -0.28 3.82
CA ASN A 139 -10.46 0.66 3.36
C ASN A 139 -9.85 1.81 2.53
N GLY A 140 -8.83 1.51 1.72
CA GLY A 140 -8.09 2.49 0.93
C GLY A 140 -7.03 3.31 1.69
N TYR A 141 -6.89 3.17 3.02
CA TYR A 141 -5.90 3.90 3.80
C TYR A 141 -4.60 3.12 3.96
N ARG A 142 -3.47 3.80 3.74
CA ARG A 142 -2.13 3.28 4.06
C ARG A 142 -1.87 3.44 5.56
N VAL A 143 -1.54 2.35 6.23
CA VAL A 143 -1.24 2.32 7.67
C VAL A 143 0.12 1.67 7.87
N GLU A 144 1.02 2.37 8.53
CA GLU A 144 2.30 1.84 8.99
C GLU A 144 2.09 1.18 10.36
N LEU A 145 2.10 -0.16 10.44
CA LEU A 145 1.79 -0.84 11.71
C LEU A 145 2.83 -0.52 12.80
N GLY A 146 4.07 -0.22 12.42
CA GLY A 146 5.11 0.22 13.34
C GLY A 146 4.80 1.56 14.02
N GLU A 147 4.04 2.45 13.38
CA GLU A 147 3.58 3.70 14.01
C GLU A 147 2.57 3.40 15.12
N VAL A 148 1.66 2.45 14.90
CA VAL A 148 0.72 1.99 15.92
C VAL A 148 1.48 1.36 17.08
N ASP A 149 2.44 0.48 16.78
CA ASP A 149 3.28 -0.18 17.78
C ASP A 149 4.07 0.85 18.62
N PHE A 150 4.59 1.90 17.97
CA PHE A 150 5.31 2.99 18.64
C PHE A 150 4.42 3.70 19.66
N TRP A 151 3.19 4.09 19.29
CA TRP A 151 2.31 4.83 20.20
C TRP A 151 1.79 3.98 21.36
N ILE A 152 1.58 2.67 21.14
CA ILE A 152 1.25 1.73 22.22
C ILE A 152 2.45 1.59 23.17
N THR A 153 3.65 1.43 22.62
CA THR A 153 4.89 1.30 23.40
C THR A 153 5.19 2.58 24.17
N ASP A 154 4.92 3.75 23.60
CA ASP A 154 5.13 5.02 24.29
C ASP A 154 4.19 5.19 25.49
N PHE A 155 2.95 4.68 25.43
CA PHE A 155 2.02 4.75 26.55
C PHE A 155 2.32 3.70 27.62
N LEU A 156 2.41 2.42 27.22
CA LEU A 156 2.50 1.30 28.16
C LEU A 156 3.94 1.00 28.59
N LYS A 157 4.93 1.56 27.90
CA LYS A 157 6.37 1.26 28.09
C LYS A 157 6.73 -0.22 27.92
N VAL A 158 5.88 -0.97 27.22
CA VAL A 158 6.10 -2.37 26.83
C VAL A 158 5.98 -2.51 25.31
N ALA A 159 6.73 -3.47 24.75
CA ALA A 159 6.68 -3.74 23.32
C ALA A 159 5.29 -4.24 22.90
N SER A 160 4.91 -3.89 21.67
CA SER A 160 3.67 -4.38 21.06
C SER A 160 3.92 -4.77 19.60
N ALA A 161 3.07 -5.67 19.11
CA ALA A 161 3.06 -6.10 17.72
C ALA A 161 1.65 -6.06 17.15
N THR A 162 1.39 -5.11 16.26
CA THR A 162 0.11 -4.93 15.59
C THR A 162 0.07 -5.74 14.30
N VAL A 163 -1.09 -6.32 14.00
CA VAL A 163 -1.39 -7.01 12.75
C VAL A 163 -2.75 -6.57 12.20
N LEU A 164 -2.92 -6.66 10.89
CA LEU A 164 -4.23 -6.50 10.25
C LEU A 164 -4.89 -7.88 10.09
N ILE A 165 -6.09 -8.02 10.65
CA ILE A 165 -6.99 -9.16 10.40
C ILE A 165 -8.27 -8.69 9.71
N LYS A 166 -9.16 -9.62 9.37
CA LYS A 166 -10.44 -9.30 8.73
C LYS A 166 -11.27 -8.29 9.55
N ALA A 167 -11.30 -8.46 10.86
CA ALA A 167 -12.07 -7.60 11.77
C ALA A 167 -11.48 -6.19 11.93
N GLY A 168 -10.15 -6.04 11.87
CA GLY A 168 -9.50 -4.76 12.11
C GLY A 168 -8.01 -4.92 12.44
N LEU A 169 -7.44 -3.87 13.03
CA LEU A 169 -6.10 -3.90 13.59
C LEU A 169 -6.15 -4.49 15.00
N VAL A 170 -5.28 -5.46 15.28
CA VAL A 170 -5.16 -6.11 16.59
C VAL A 170 -3.71 -5.98 17.04
N ALA A 171 -3.51 -5.50 18.26
CA ALA A 171 -2.19 -5.39 18.90
C ALA A 171 -2.00 -6.50 19.93
N PHE A 172 -0.89 -7.23 19.81
CA PHE A 172 -0.44 -8.19 20.82
C PHE A 172 0.54 -7.50 21.76
N ILE A 173 0.31 -7.63 23.07
CA ILE A 173 1.09 -6.98 24.12
C ILE A 173 1.38 -8.04 25.18
N GLU A 174 2.66 -8.23 25.50
CA GLU A 174 3.10 -9.13 26.57
C GLU A 174 3.41 -8.31 27.82
N THR A 175 2.65 -8.51 28.89
CA THR A 175 2.85 -7.80 30.16
C THR A 175 2.31 -8.62 31.34
N SER A 176 2.90 -8.42 32.51
CA SER A 176 2.38 -8.90 33.80
C SER A 176 1.38 -7.94 34.44
N GLU A 177 1.28 -6.71 33.93
CA GLU A 177 0.40 -5.66 34.44
C GLU A 177 -0.98 -5.72 33.79
N THR A 178 -2.01 -5.28 34.52
CA THR A 178 -3.34 -5.15 33.93
C THR A 178 -3.41 -3.88 33.10
N ILE A 179 -3.76 -4.00 31.82
CA ILE A 179 -3.91 -2.86 30.91
C ILE A 179 -5.36 -2.35 30.97
N SER A 180 -5.52 -1.04 31.22
CA SER A 180 -6.80 -0.37 31.02
C SER A 180 -7.04 -0.12 29.53
N GLU A 181 -7.91 -0.92 28.91
CA GLU A 181 -8.26 -0.75 27.49
C GLU A 181 -8.84 0.64 27.20
N VAL A 182 -9.61 1.21 28.13
CA VAL A 182 -10.25 2.52 27.97
C VAL A 182 -9.19 3.63 27.91
N GLU A 183 -8.21 3.59 28.81
CA GLU A 183 -7.12 4.58 28.84
C GLU A 183 -6.24 4.47 27.59
N LEU A 184 -5.89 3.24 27.19
CA LEU A 184 -5.13 2.99 25.97
C LEU A 184 -5.86 3.51 24.73
N ARG A 185 -7.17 3.25 24.61
CA ARG A 185 -7.97 3.76 23.48
C ARG A 185 -8.06 5.28 23.48
N ASN A 186 -8.24 5.89 24.66
CA ASN A 186 -8.28 7.34 24.79
C ASN A 186 -6.93 7.96 24.37
N TRP A 187 -5.82 7.37 24.83
CA TRP A 187 -4.48 7.76 24.43
C TRP A 187 -4.32 7.70 22.91
N LEU A 188 -4.56 6.54 22.29
CA LEU A 188 -4.43 6.36 20.84
C LEU A 188 -5.32 7.34 20.06
N SER A 189 -6.55 7.57 20.50
CA SER A 189 -7.47 8.53 19.86
C SER A 189 -7.02 10.00 20.01
N GLY A 190 -6.28 10.32 21.07
CA GLY A 190 -5.79 11.66 21.39
C GLY A 190 -4.45 11.98 20.72
N SER A 191 -3.55 11.01 20.64
CA SER A 191 -2.18 11.15 20.12
C SER A 191 -2.12 11.46 18.62
N TRP A 192 -3.17 11.11 17.85
CA TRP A 192 -3.30 11.52 16.45
C TRP A 192 -3.42 13.04 16.24
N LYS A 193 -3.53 13.85 17.30
CA LYS A 193 -3.50 15.31 17.19
C LYS A 193 -2.09 15.88 16.96
N LEU A 194 -1.02 15.09 17.03
CA LEU A 194 0.37 15.57 16.88
C LEU A 194 1.03 15.24 15.53
N THR A 195 0.43 14.40 14.67
CA THR A 195 0.79 14.30 13.24
C THR A 195 -0.06 15.22 12.35
N ARG A 196 -0.64 16.28 12.93
CA ARG A 196 -1.12 17.42 12.15
C ARG A 196 0.07 18.03 11.41
N CYS A 197 0.05 17.84 10.10
CA CYS A 197 0.45 18.81 9.09
C CYS A 197 0.67 20.20 9.70
N GLN A 198 1.91 20.68 9.66
CA GLN A 198 2.19 22.12 9.69
C GLN A 198 1.24 22.80 8.67
N PRO A 199 0.79 24.04 8.90
CA PRO A 199 -0.39 24.63 8.23
C PRO A 199 -0.41 24.71 6.68
N ASN A 200 0.62 24.21 5.99
CA ASN A 200 0.81 24.30 4.55
C ASN A 200 0.85 22.94 3.79
N SER A 201 0.51 21.80 4.42
CA SER A 201 0.49 20.50 3.71
C SER A 201 -0.92 19.92 3.58
N LEU A 202 -1.35 19.71 2.33
CA LEU A 202 -2.56 18.99 1.95
C LEU A 202 -2.36 17.46 2.09
N GLY A 203 -3.27 16.80 2.82
CA GLY A 203 -3.41 15.34 2.93
C GLY A 203 -2.95 14.82 4.31
N CYS A 204 -3.73 14.12 5.14
CA CYS A 204 -4.80 13.16 4.89
C CYS A 204 -5.74 13.09 6.12
N LEU A 205 -7.03 12.87 5.88
CA LEU A 205 -8.09 12.72 6.90
C LEU A 205 -8.31 11.24 7.22
N LEU A 206 -8.18 10.86 8.48
CA LEU A 206 -8.72 9.61 9.02
C LEU A 206 -9.60 9.94 10.24
N SER A 207 -10.89 10.06 10.01
CA SER A 207 -11.90 10.10 11.07
C SER A 207 -12.70 8.81 11.05
N ARG A 208 -12.67 8.10 12.20
CA ARG A 208 -13.55 7.00 12.63
C ARG A 208 -13.32 5.64 11.96
N GLY A 209 -12.98 4.64 12.79
CA GLY A 209 -13.15 3.23 12.40
C GLY A 209 -12.20 2.18 12.99
N MET A 210 -11.39 2.47 14.01
CA MET A 210 -10.65 1.41 14.71
C MET A 210 -11.51 0.77 15.81
N THR A 211 -12.01 -0.43 15.51
CA THR A 211 -12.33 -1.41 16.55
C THR A 211 -11.07 -2.26 16.73
N ILE A 212 -10.55 -2.26 17.95
CA ILE A 212 -9.52 -3.22 18.41
C ILE A 212 -10.31 -4.38 19.01
#